data_AF-A0A7I8K8V2-F1
#
_entry.id   AF-A0A7I8K8V2-F1
#
_cell.length_a   1.000
_cell.length_b   1.000
_cell.length_c   1.000
_cell.angle_alpha   90.00
_cell.angle_beta   90.00
_cell.angle_gamma   90.00
#
_symmetry.space_group_name_H-M   'P 1'
#
loop_
_entity.id
_entity.type
_entity.pdbx_description
1 polymer ?
#
loop_
_entity_poly.entity_id
_entity_poly.type
_entity_poly.pdbx_seq_one_letter_code
_entity_poly.pdbx_strand_id
1 'polypeptide(L)' 'MRGIMEDMPCVSTRGDGPNGRRVEGFLYRYRKGGEVRIVCVCHGRFLSPAEFVKHAGGGDVAHPLRHIVMNPTRSSFS' A
#
# COMPACT_ATOMS: atom_id res chain seq x y z
N MET A 1 -11.62 19.43 -5.01
CA MET A 1 -10.69 18.31 -4.70
C MET A 1 -11.37 16.99 -4.26
N ARG A 2 -12.70 16.81 -4.39
CA ARG A 2 -13.40 15.63 -3.84
C ARG A 2 -13.07 14.29 -4.54
N GLY A 3 -12.69 14.28 -5.82
CA GLY A 3 -12.51 13.03 -6.58
C GLY A 3 -11.10 12.40 -6.61
N ILE A 4 -10.06 13.07 -6.13
CA ILE A 4 -8.67 12.56 -6.20
C ILE A 4 -8.26 11.72 -4.99
N MET A 5 -8.85 11.99 -3.82
CA MET A 5 -8.58 11.23 -2.59
C MET A 5 -9.38 9.91 -2.52
N GLU A 6 -10.54 9.83 -3.19
CA GLU A 6 -11.31 8.58 -3.33
C GLU A 6 -10.57 7.52 -4.19
N ASP A 7 -9.73 7.95 -5.12
CA ASP A 7 -8.91 7.07 -5.99
C ASP A 7 -7.63 6.54 -5.30
N MET A 8 -7.31 7.01 -4.08
CA MET A 8 -6.01 6.79 -3.44
C MET A 8 -6.13 6.22 -2.01
N PRO A 9 -6.67 5.00 -1.84
CA PRO A 9 -6.93 4.42 -0.52
C PRO A 9 -5.64 4.20 0.28
N CYS A 10 -5.73 4.41 1.60
CA CYS A 10 -4.69 4.00 2.54
C CYS A 10 -4.55 2.47 2.49
N VAL A 11 -3.32 1.99 2.48
CA VAL A 11 -3.01 0.57 2.52
C VAL A 11 -1.98 0.28 3.60
N SER A 12 -1.98 -0.96 4.07
CA SER A 12 -0.96 -1.45 4.99
C SER A 12 -0.61 -2.89 4.69
N THR A 13 0.64 -3.27 4.99
CA THR A 13 1.07 -4.66 5.02
C THR A 13 1.93 -4.90 6.26
N ARG A 14 2.06 -6.16 6.66
CA ARG A 14 2.85 -6.59 7.81
C ARG A 14 3.73 -7.74 7.36
N GLY A 15 5.03 -7.64 7.66
CA GLY A 15 5.96 -8.72 7.38
C GLY A 15 5.66 -9.97 8.20
N ASP A 16 6.23 -11.10 7.77
CA ASP A 16 6.04 -12.38 8.44
C ASP A 16 6.86 -12.46 9.74
N GLY A 17 6.37 -13.24 10.69
CA GLY A 17 7.08 -13.56 11.93
C GLY A 17 7.05 -12.45 13.01
N PRO A 18 7.72 -12.69 14.16
CA PRO A 18 7.66 -11.83 15.34
C PRO A 18 8.29 -10.44 15.12
N ASN A 19 9.17 -10.31 14.12
CA ASN A 19 9.88 -9.08 13.79
C ASN A 19 9.30 -8.35 12.57
N GLY A 20 8.23 -8.88 11.96
CA GLY A 20 7.58 -8.25 10.82
C GLY A 20 7.05 -6.85 11.18
N ARG A 21 7.52 -5.83 10.46
CA ARG A 21 7.10 -4.44 10.69
C ARG A 21 5.80 -4.18 9.95
N ARG A 22 4.86 -3.46 10.58
CA ARG A 22 3.72 -2.89 9.85
C ARG A 22 4.19 -1.67 9.07
N VAL A 23 3.93 -1.67 7.77
CA VAL A 23 4.23 -0.57 6.85
C VAL A 23 2.91 -0.04 6.30
N GLU A 24 2.81 1.29 6.22
CA GLU A 24 1.66 1.98 5.66
C GLU A 24 2.03 2.67 4.33
N GLY A 25 1.01 2.88 3.50
CA GLY A 25 1.16 3.51 2.20
C GLY A 25 -0.16 3.97 1.63
N PHE A 26 -0.11 4.52 0.44
CA PHE A 26 -1.29 4.90 -0.35
C PHE A 26 -1.23 4.19 -1.69
N LEU A 27 -2.33 3.53 -2.08
CA LEU A 27 -2.44 2.91 -3.39
C LEU A 27 -2.53 4.01 -4.45
N TYR A 28 -1.64 3.99 -5.43
CA TYR A 28 -1.63 4.90 -6.57
C TYR A 28 -1.89 4.11 -7.85
N ARG A 29 -3.05 4.31 -8.48
CA ARG A 29 -3.39 3.65 -9.74
C ARG A 29 -2.96 4.50 -10.94
N TYR A 30 -2.11 3.95 -11.80
CA TYR A 30 -1.76 4.62 -13.06
C TYR A 30 -2.93 4.43 -14.05
N ARG A 31 -3.47 5.54 -14.59
CA ARG A 31 -4.65 5.53 -15.48
C ARG A 31 -4.41 4.87 -16.86
N LYS A 32 -3.16 4.55 -17.20
CA LYS A 32 -2.79 3.84 -18.44
C LYS A 32 -2.09 2.54 -18.06
N GLY A 33 -2.63 1.39 -18.50
CA GLY A 33 -2.00 0.07 -18.37
C GLY A 33 -2.36 -0.73 -17.12
N GLY A 34 -3.14 -0.18 -16.19
CA GLY A 34 -3.63 -0.92 -15.02
C GLY A 34 -2.59 -1.23 -13.93
N GLU A 35 -1.35 -0.75 -14.10
CA GLU A 35 -0.30 -0.90 -13.09
C GLU A 35 -0.63 -0.06 -11.85
N VAL A 36 -0.54 -0.72 -10.68
CA VAL A 36 -0.70 -0.09 -9.38
C VAL A 36 0.65 0.04 -8.70
N ARG A 37 0.90 1.21 -8.12
CA ARG A 37 2.05 1.45 -7.23
C ARG A 37 1.55 1.83 -5.85
N ILE A 38 2.43 1.74 -4.86
CA ILE A 38 2.14 2.15 -3.50
C ILE A 38 3.16 3.20 -3.11
N VAL A 39 2.69 4.37 -2.69
CA VAL A 39 3.56 5.36 -2.05
C VAL A 39 3.72 4.96 -0.60
N CYS A 40 4.90 4.52 -0.22
CA CYS A 40 5.20 4.15 1.17
C CYS A 40 5.38 5.42 2.02
N VAL A 41 4.69 5.51 3.17
CA VAL A 41 4.78 6.69 4.04
C VAL A 41 6.09 6.78 4.82
N CYS A 42 6.88 5.70 4.88
CA CYS A 42 8.15 5.71 5.60
C CYS A 42 9.16 6.67 4.96
N HIS A 43 9.21 6.73 3.63
CA HIS A 43 10.23 7.50 2.90
C HIS A 43 9.67 8.26 1.67
N GLY A 44 8.36 8.17 1.41
CA GLY A 44 7.72 8.80 0.25
C GLY A 44 8.04 8.16 -1.11
N ARG A 45 8.59 6.93 -1.11
CA ARG A 45 8.99 6.23 -2.34
C ARG A 45 7.84 5.41 -2.92
N PHE A 46 7.77 5.37 -4.25
CA PHE A 46 6.89 4.45 -4.97
C PHE A 46 7.49 3.05 -4.97
N LEU A 47 6.71 2.09 -4.49
CA LEU A 47 7.02 0.68 -4.48
C LEU A 47 5.97 -0.07 -5.31
N SER A 48 6.39 -1.12 -6.01
CA SER A 48 5.46 -2.15 -6.48
C SER A 48 4.83 -2.87 -5.27
N PRO A 49 3.69 -3.57 -5.45
CA PRO A 49 3.10 -4.36 -4.38
C PRO A 49 4.08 -5.37 -3.75
N ALA A 50 4.92 -6.02 -4.58
CA ALA A 50 5.90 -6.99 -4.08
C ALA A 50 7.00 -6.31 -3.24
N GLU A 51 7.53 -5.18 -3.70
CA GLU A 51 8.51 -4.41 -2.95
C GLU A 51 7.95 -3.88 -1.63
N PHE A 52 6.66 -3.49 -1.61
CA PHE A 52 6.00 -3.02 -0.39
C PHE A 52 5.87 -4.13 0.67
N VAL A 53 5.53 -5.36 0.26
CA VAL A 53 5.49 -6.53 1.15
C VAL A 53 6.90 -6.87 1.67
N LYS A 54 7.90 -6.90 0.79
CA LYS A 54 9.30 -7.11 1.20
C LYS A 54 9.79 -6.04 2.15
N HIS A 55 9.39 -4.79 1.94
CA HIS A 55 9.79 -3.66 2.79
C HIS A 55 9.29 -3.81 4.23
N ALA A 56 8.15 -4.47 4.43
CA ALA A 56 7.60 -4.79 5.74
C ALA A 56 8.33 -5.96 6.44
N GLY A 57 9.29 -6.58 5.77
CA GLY A 57 9.95 -7.82 6.22
C GLY A 57 9.24 -9.08 5.75
N GLY A 58 8.35 -8.99 4.76
CA GLY A 58 7.77 -10.16 4.10
C GLY A 58 8.74 -10.81 3.10
N GLY A 59 8.45 -12.05 2.73
CA GLY A 59 9.21 -12.77 1.70
C GLY A 59 8.78 -12.45 0.26
N ASP A 60 9.34 -13.20 -0.68
CA ASP A 60 8.79 -13.31 -2.04
C ASP A 60 7.45 -14.04 -1.99
N VAL A 61 6.37 -13.34 -2.35
CA VAL A 61 5.00 -13.85 -2.29
C VAL A 61 4.37 -13.93 -3.67
N ALA A 62 3.61 -15.00 -3.91
CA ALA A 62 2.72 -15.07 -5.05
C ALA A 62 1.50 -14.16 -4.82
N HIS A 63 1.18 -13.30 -5.80
CA HIS A 63 0.07 -12.34 -5.72
C HIS A 63 0.18 -11.32 -4.56
N PRO A 64 1.18 -10.42 -4.59
CA PRO A 64 1.49 -9.49 -3.50
C PRO A 64 0.31 -8.61 -3.06
N LEU A 65 -0.61 -8.28 -3.96
CA LEU A 65 -1.81 -7.49 -3.63
C LEU A 65 -2.71 -8.16 -2.57
N ARG A 66 -2.70 -9.49 -2.45
CA ARG A 66 -3.50 -10.21 -1.45
C ARG A 66 -2.97 -10.06 -0.03
N HIS A 67 -1.72 -9.63 0.11
CA HIS A 67 -1.05 -9.40 1.40
C HIS A 67 -1.16 -7.93 1.86
N ILE A 68 -1.88 -7.11 1.10
CA ILE A 68 -1.99 -5.68 1.32
C ILE A 68 -3.44 -5.39 1.67
N VAL A 69 -3.66 -4.86 2.87
CA VAL A 69 -4.97 -4.52 3.38
C VAL A 69 -5.28 -3.08 3.00
N MET A 70 -6.39 -2.86 2.31
CA MET A 70 -6.96 -1.52 2.13
C MET A 70 -7.65 -1.10 3.43
N ASN A 71 -7.20 0.01 3.99
CA ASN A 71 -7.83 0.62 5.15
C ASN A 71 -8.81 1.67 4.63
N PRO A 72 -10.12 1.56 4.92
CA PRO A 72 -11.05 2.61 4.56
C PRO A 72 -10.55 3.90 5.23
N THR A 73 -10.29 4.93 4.43
CA THR A 73 -10.07 6.26 4.97
C THR A 73 -11.33 6.57 5.78
N ARG A 74 -11.23 6.63 7.11
CA ARG A 74 -12.31 7.24 7.89
C ARG A 74 -12.41 8.65 7.34
N SER A 75 -13.46 8.92 6.60
CA SER A 75 -13.85 10.25 6.14
C SER A 75 -14.26 11.07 7.38
N SER A 76 -13.31 11.31 8.28
CA SER A 76 -13.47 12.21 9.42
C SER A 76 -12.84 13.54 9.05
N PHE A 77 -13.34 14.14 7.98
CA PHE A 77 -13.38 15.59 7.87
C PHE A 77 -14.86 15.95 8.04
N SER A 78 -15.23 16.15 9.31
CA SER A 78 -16.38 16.97 9.69
C SER A 78 -16.13 18.41 9.30
#